data_AF-A0A0R3RJC6-F1
#
_entry.id   AF-A0A0R3RJC6-F1
#
_cell.length_a   1.000
_cell.length_b   1.000
_cell.length_c   1.000
_cell.angle_alpha   90.00
_cell.angle_beta   90.00
_cell.angle_gamma   90.00
#
_symmetry.space_group_name_H-M   'P 1'
#
loop_
_entity.id
_entity.type
_entity.pdbx_description
1 polymer ?
#
loop_
_entity_poly.entity_id
_entity_poly.type
_entity_poly.pdbx_seq_one_letter_code
_entity_poly.pdbx_strand_id
1 'polypeptide(L)'
;CSFYITQNCNNGSAVGGKCVCISGYSGTYCNRIMHCKSSKLRSNGSCFGCSDGWEGANCDQIQCIHGVPDEVGQNCICDIPYSGQFCKSLETADVYSYYNHKVYKVGPIGVLSILPLIIILFGCERTARSRRIKRVEEHLYGQNIIVNRHMISTILNTKPKNDQ
;
A
#
# COMPACT_ATOMS: atom_id res chain seq x y z
N CYS A 1 -13.65 57.46 6.20
CA CYS A 1 -12.67 56.39 5.91
C CYS A 1 -13.40 55.16 5.39
N SER A 2 -13.54 55.00 4.08
CA SER A 2 -14.05 53.74 3.51
C SER A 2 -12.88 52.77 3.38
N PHE A 3 -12.80 51.82 4.30
CA PHE A 3 -11.85 50.72 4.27
C PHE A 3 -12.29 49.77 3.14
N TYR A 4 -11.73 49.91 1.94
CA TYR A 4 -11.89 48.88 0.92
C TYR A 4 -11.02 47.69 1.33
N ILE A 5 -11.66 46.64 1.85
CA ILE A 5 -11.01 45.35 2.03
C ILE A 5 -10.76 44.80 0.62
N THR A 6 -9.53 44.90 0.14
CA THR A 6 -9.07 44.14 -1.03
C THR A 6 -9.05 42.67 -0.65
N GLN A 7 -10.18 41.99 -0.86
CA GLN A 7 -10.26 40.54 -0.72
C GLN A 7 -9.39 39.92 -1.82
N ASN A 8 -8.41 39.10 -1.42
CA ASN A 8 -7.49 38.48 -2.36
C ASN A 8 -8.19 37.29 -3.04
N CYS A 9 -8.56 37.46 -4.31
CA CYS A 9 -9.18 36.44 -5.14
C CYS A 9 -8.10 35.87 -6.08
N ASN A 10 -7.76 34.59 -5.96
CA ASN A 10 -6.68 34.01 -6.78
C ASN A 10 -7.07 33.93 -8.25
N ASN A 11 -8.22 33.30 -8.54
CA ASN A 11 -8.74 33.12 -9.90
C ASN A 11 -10.13 33.75 -10.04
N GLY A 12 -10.22 35.06 -9.78
CA GLY A 12 -11.50 35.76 -9.80
C GLY A 12 -11.38 37.26 -9.61
N SER A 13 -12.52 37.93 -9.57
CA SER A 13 -12.61 39.37 -9.31
C SER A 13 -13.37 39.62 -8.01
N ALA A 14 -12.88 40.57 -7.21
CA ALA A 14 -13.56 41.00 -6.00
C ALA A 14 -14.71 41.96 -6.35
N VAL A 15 -15.95 41.52 -6.14
CA VAL A 15 -17.15 42.33 -6.40
C VAL A 15 -17.93 42.44 -5.09
N GLY A 16 -18.08 43.65 -4.56
CA GLY A 16 -18.85 43.89 -3.34
C GLY A 16 -18.32 43.16 -2.09
N GLY A 17 -17.01 42.95 -2.00
CA GLY A 17 -16.40 42.24 -0.86
C GLY A 17 -16.57 40.72 -0.89
N LYS A 18 -16.90 40.13 -2.04
CA LYS A 18 -16.88 38.69 -2.30
C LYS A 18 -16.11 38.38 -3.58
N CYS A 19 -15.46 37.23 -3.64
CA CYS A 19 -14.82 36.76 -4.86
C CYS A 19 -15.84 36.14 -5.81
N VAL A 20 -15.85 36.61 -7.05
CA VAL A 20 -16.55 35.99 -8.19
C VAL A 20 -15.50 35.25 -9.01
N CYS A 21 -15.56 33.93 -9.00
CA CYS A 21 -14.57 33.07 -9.64
C CYS A 21 -14.77 33.00 -11.16
N ILE A 22 -13.65 32.87 -11.89
CA ILE A 22 -13.71 32.55 -13.32
C ILE A 22 -14.14 31.09 -13.52
N SER A 23 -14.61 30.76 -14.72
CA SER A 23 -15.07 29.40 -15.05
C SER A 23 -13.99 28.35 -14.75
N GLY A 24 -14.38 27.27 -14.08
CA GLY A 24 -13.49 26.18 -13.68
C GLY A 24 -12.83 26.34 -12.31
N TYR A 25 -13.09 27.44 -11.59
CA TYR A 25 -12.59 27.66 -10.24
C TYR A 25 -13.72 27.90 -9.24
N SER A 26 -13.47 27.51 -8.00
CA SER A 26 -14.43 27.67 -6.90
C SER A 26 -13.72 27.86 -5.55
N GLY A 27 -14.51 27.89 -4.47
CA GLY A 27 -14.06 28.24 -3.13
C GLY A 27 -14.15 29.73 -2.83
N THR A 28 -14.11 30.08 -1.54
CA THR A 28 -14.28 31.46 -1.06
C THR A 28 -13.29 32.44 -1.68
N TYR A 29 -12.08 31.97 -2.00
CA TYR A 29 -11.00 32.78 -2.57
C TYR A 29 -10.62 32.35 -3.99
N CYS A 30 -11.48 31.58 -4.68
CA CYS A 30 -11.24 31.04 -6.02
C CYS A 30 -9.91 30.29 -6.13
N ASN A 31 -9.57 29.52 -5.11
CA ASN A 31 -8.32 28.78 -4.97
C ASN A 31 -8.48 27.27 -5.23
N ARG A 32 -9.70 26.80 -5.50
CA ARG A 32 -9.98 25.38 -5.78
C ARG A 32 -10.33 25.20 -7.24
N ILE A 33 -9.76 24.18 -7.87
CA ILE A 33 -10.06 23.82 -9.26
C ILE A 33 -11.29 22.91 -9.27
N MET A 34 -12.18 23.13 -10.23
CA MET A 34 -13.37 22.30 -10.42
C MET A 34 -13.04 21.14 -11.36
N HIS A 35 -13.32 19.92 -10.93
CA HIS A 35 -13.09 18.69 -11.69
C HIS A 35 -14.42 18.11 -12.20
N CYS A 36 -15.18 18.90 -12.94
CA CYS A 36 -16.42 18.41 -13.57
C CYS A 36 -16.10 17.35 -14.63
N LYS A 37 -16.94 16.29 -14.72
CA LYS A 37 -16.83 15.24 -15.76
C LYS A 37 -17.10 15.77 -17.17
N SER A 38 -17.93 16.80 -17.27
CA SER A 38 -18.25 17.49 -18.52
C SER A 38 -18.07 18.98 -18.34
N SER A 39 -17.66 19.69 -19.40
CA SER A 39 -17.54 21.16 -19.40
C SER A 39 -18.89 21.90 -19.30
N LYS A 40 -20.02 21.18 -19.20
CA LYS A 40 -21.34 21.76 -18.99
C LYS A 40 -21.57 22.00 -17.50
N LEU A 41 -21.92 23.24 -17.16
CA LEU A 41 -22.33 23.66 -15.82
C LEU A 41 -23.85 23.79 -15.75
N ARG A 42 -24.41 23.58 -14.56
CA ARG A 42 -25.81 23.87 -14.26
C ARG A 42 -26.05 25.39 -14.25
N SER A 43 -27.32 25.79 -14.25
CA SER A 43 -27.72 27.21 -14.22
C SER A 43 -27.21 27.98 -12.99
N ASN A 44 -26.95 27.29 -11.88
CA ASN A 44 -26.36 27.84 -10.66
C ASN A 44 -24.81 27.86 -10.67
N GLY A 45 -24.17 27.48 -11.79
CA GLY A 45 -22.72 27.41 -11.92
C GLY A 45 -22.07 26.13 -11.38
N SER A 46 -22.84 25.18 -10.85
CA SER A 46 -22.32 23.93 -10.28
C SER A 46 -22.13 22.84 -11.35
N CYS A 47 -21.32 21.82 -11.09
CA CYS A 47 -21.10 20.75 -12.06
C CYS A 47 -22.36 19.88 -12.24
N PHE A 48 -22.56 19.30 -13.42
CA PHE A 48 -23.57 18.25 -13.62
C PHE A 48 -23.18 16.92 -12.95
N GLY A 49 -21.88 16.61 -12.95
CA GLY A 49 -21.29 15.45 -12.27
C GLY A 49 -19.77 15.59 -12.18
N CYS A 50 -19.17 14.85 -11.27
CA CYS A 50 -17.74 14.92 -10.96
C CYS A 50 -16.93 13.87 -11.71
N SER A 51 -15.68 14.21 -12.00
CA SER A 51 -14.67 13.25 -12.41
C SER A 51 -14.36 12.29 -11.27
N ASP A 52 -13.81 11.12 -11.60
CA ASP A 52 -13.53 10.08 -10.61
C ASP A 52 -12.56 10.60 -9.53
N GLY A 53 -12.88 10.37 -8.26
CA GLY A 53 -12.08 10.83 -7.11
C GLY A 53 -12.35 12.27 -6.67
N TRP A 54 -13.39 12.93 -7.21
CA TRP A 54 -13.79 14.28 -6.83
C TRP A 54 -15.26 14.35 -6.39
N GLU A 55 -15.55 15.21 -5.42
CA GLU A 55 -16.88 15.39 -4.84
C GLU A 55 -17.23 16.87 -4.56
N GLY A 56 -18.44 17.08 -4.05
CA GLY A 56 -19.02 18.39 -3.80
C GLY A 56 -19.85 18.92 -4.98
N ALA A 57 -20.62 19.98 -4.74
CA ALA A 57 -21.48 20.58 -5.77
C ALA A 57 -20.68 21.09 -6.99
N ASN A 58 -19.45 21.54 -6.76
CA ASN A 58 -18.55 22.07 -7.77
C ASN A 58 -17.42 21.09 -8.14
N CYS A 59 -17.45 19.85 -7.63
CA CYS A 59 -16.42 18.84 -7.85
C CYS A 59 -15.01 19.37 -7.52
N ASP A 60 -14.92 20.14 -6.45
CA ASP A 60 -13.75 20.89 -6.00
C ASP A 60 -13.18 20.32 -4.68
N GLN A 61 -13.66 19.15 -4.27
CA GLN A 61 -13.16 18.45 -3.09
C GLN A 61 -12.62 17.09 -3.51
N ILE A 62 -11.37 16.82 -3.17
CA ILE A 62 -10.75 15.54 -3.46
C ILE A 62 -11.24 14.46 -2.50
N GLN A 63 -11.55 13.27 -3.04
CA GLN A 63 -11.85 12.09 -2.23
C GLN A 63 -10.57 11.27 -2.00
N CYS A 64 -10.12 11.22 -0.75
CA CYS A 64 -8.98 10.41 -0.33
C CYS A 64 -9.46 9.05 0.18
N ILE A 65 -8.92 7.95 -0.36
CA ILE A 65 -9.35 6.60 0.07
C ILE A 65 -8.66 6.20 1.38
N HIS A 66 -7.35 6.36 1.47
CA HIS A 66 -6.53 6.08 2.66
C HIS A 66 -5.75 7.31 3.09
N GLY A 67 -6.45 8.28 3.67
CA GLY A 67 -5.85 9.53 4.12
C GLY A 67 -6.90 10.62 4.28
N VAL A 68 -6.43 11.85 4.43
CA VAL A 68 -7.29 13.02 4.60
C VAL A 68 -6.96 14.12 3.59
N PRO A 69 -7.93 14.96 3.19
CA PRO A 69 -7.66 16.12 2.36
C PRO A 69 -6.76 17.14 3.08
N ASP A 70 -5.98 17.89 2.30
CA ASP A 70 -5.24 19.06 2.79
C ASP A 70 -6.19 20.22 3.17
N GLU A 71 -5.64 21.30 3.74
CA GLU A 71 -6.44 22.48 4.16
C GLU A 71 -7.25 23.09 3.02
N VAL A 72 -6.72 23.01 1.79
CA VAL A 72 -7.37 23.51 0.59
C VAL A 72 -8.45 22.54 0.12
N GLY A 73 -8.31 21.24 0.37
CA GLY A 73 -9.21 20.17 -0.07
C GLY A 73 -8.97 19.71 -1.50
N GLN A 74 -7.75 19.91 -2.03
CA GLN A 74 -7.38 19.64 -3.42
C GLN A 74 -6.30 18.55 -3.54
N ASN A 75 -5.57 18.26 -2.45
CA ASN A 75 -4.60 17.18 -2.39
C ASN A 75 -4.89 16.26 -1.21
N CYS A 76 -4.48 15.00 -1.31
CA CYS A 76 -4.57 14.06 -0.21
C CYS A 76 -3.24 13.96 0.55
N ILE A 77 -3.35 13.94 1.87
CA ILE A 77 -2.29 13.54 2.79
C ILE A 77 -2.53 12.06 3.10
N CYS A 78 -1.73 11.19 2.48
CA CYS A 78 -1.94 9.74 2.54
C CYS A 78 -1.45 9.11 3.84
N ASP A 79 -2.19 8.12 4.32
CA ASP A 79 -1.73 7.22 5.36
C ASP A 79 -0.68 6.26 4.81
N ILE A 80 0.41 6.06 5.54
CA ILE A 80 1.47 5.14 5.12
C ILE A 80 0.97 3.69 5.25
N PRO A 81 1.20 2.79 4.27
CA PRO A 81 2.09 2.93 3.09
C PRO A 81 1.36 3.26 1.77
N TYR A 82 0.18 3.84 1.82
CA TYR A 82 -0.58 4.20 0.62
C TYR A 82 -0.03 5.47 -0.03
N SER A 83 -0.14 5.54 -1.35
CA SER A 83 0.38 6.63 -2.16
C SER A 83 -0.52 6.95 -3.36
N GLY A 84 -0.10 7.92 -4.17
CA GLY A 84 -0.84 8.44 -5.32
C GLY A 84 -1.82 9.55 -4.96
N GLN A 85 -2.36 10.21 -5.99
CA GLN A 85 -3.19 11.42 -5.85
C GLN A 85 -4.40 11.23 -4.90
N PHE A 86 -5.04 10.06 -4.95
CA PHE A 86 -6.22 9.74 -4.14
C PHE A 86 -5.91 8.72 -3.02
N CYS A 87 -4.63 8.47 -2.73
CA CYS A 87 -4.17 7.46 -1.75
C CYS A 87 -4.75 6.06 -2.00
N LYS A 88 -4.87 5.68 -3.28
CA LYS A 88 -5.37 4.36 -3.70
C LYS A 88 -4.24 3.37 -3.95
N SER A 89 -3.07 3.86 -4.36
CA SER A 89 -1.97 3.01 -4.77
C SER A 89 -1.30 2.40 -3.54
N LEU A 90 -1.05 1.11 -3.62
CA LEU A 90 -0.24 0.38 -2.64
C LEU A 90 0.90 -0.26 -3.42
N GLU A 91 1.98 0.49 -3.59
CA GLU A 91 3.14 0.00 -4.32
C GLU A 91 4.02 -0.85 -3.43
N THR A 92 4.52 -1.95 -3.98
CA THR A 92 5.44 -2.85 -3.28
C THR A 92 6.69 -2.11 -2.78
N ALA A 93 7.14 -1.09 -3.50
CA ALA A 93 8.25 -0.23 -3.08
C ALA A 93 7.93 0.58 -1.81
N ASP A 94 6.75 1.19 -1.74
CA ASP A 94 6.29 1.96 -0.56
C ASP A 94 6.08 1.06 0.65
N VAL A 95 5.51 -0.13 0.42
CA VAL A 95 5.35 -1.17 1.45
C VAL A 95 6.73 -1.60 1.97
N TYR A 96 7.68 -1.93 1.10
CA TYR A 96 9.02 -2.33 1.53
C TYR A 96 9.79 -1.19 2.21
N SER A 97 9.67 0.04 1.71
CA SER A 97 10.26 1.22 2.35
C SER A 97 9.72 1.40 3.78
N TYR A 98 8.39 1.32 3.95
CA TYR A 98 7.76 1.39 5.26
C TYR A 98 8.21 0.27 6.20
N TYR A 99 8.19 -0.98 5.77
CA TYR A 99 8.60 -2.10 6.61
C TYR A 99 10.09 -2.07 6.92
N ASN A 100 10.96 -1.72 5.96
CA ASN A 100 12.39 -1.57 6.21
C ASN A 100 12.64 -0.48 7.26
N HIS A 101 12.06 0.72 7.07
CA HIS A 101 12.18 1.80 8.04
C HIS A 101 11.60 1.43 9.42
N LYS A 102 10.48 0.71 9.45
CA LYS A 102 9.90 0.20 10.69
C LYS A 102 10.84 -0.80 11.36
N VAL A 103 11.39 -1.78 10.64
CA VAL A 103 12.36 -2.75 11.16
C VAL A 103 13.62 -2.07 11.70
N TYR A 104 14.13 -1.03 11.02
CA TYR A 104 15.22 -0.20 11.53
C TYR A 104 14.86 0.48 12.87
N LYS A 105 13.61 0.95 13.03
CA LYS A 105 13.12 1.53 14.30
C LYS A 105 12.81 0.48 15.37
N VAL A 106 12.37 -0.72 15.01
CA VAL A 106 12.00 -1.80 15.96
C VAL A 106 13.24 -2.55 16.48
N GLY A 107 14.42 -2.33 15.87
CA GLY A 107 15.68 -2.92 16.33
C GLY A 107 15.68 -4.46 16.29
N PRO A 108 16.46 -5.16 17.14
CA PRO A 108 16.64 -6.62 17.07
C PRO A 108 15.38 -7.45 17.32
N ILE A 109 14.25 -6.84 17.73
CA ILE A 109 12.99 -7.52 17.99
C ILE A 109 12.38 -8.07 16.69
N GLY A 110 12.65 -7.44 15.54
CA GLY A 110 12.24 -7.98 14.23
C GLY A 110 12.93 -9.30 13.85
N VAL A 111 14.15 -9.54 14.36
CA VAL A 111 14.86 -10.81 14.16
C VAL A 111 14.30 -11.91 15.07
N LEU A 112 13.81 -11.54 16.26
CA LEU A 112 13.19 -12.48 17.21
C LEU A 112 11.88 -13.10 16.69
N SER A 113 11.14 -12.43 15.79
CA SER A 113 9.93 -13.01 15.17
C SER A 113 10.24 -13.99 14.03
N ILE A 114 11.42 -13.89 13.41
CA ILE A 114 11.86 -14.79 12.34
C ILE A 114 12.43 -16.09 12.91
N LEU A 115 13.07 -16.03 14.08
CA LEU A 115 13.60 -17.19 14.81
C LEU A 115 12.60 -18.36 14.99
N PRO A 116 11.35 -18.15 15.47
CA PRO A 116 10.39 -19.24 15.61
C PRO A 116 9.99 -19.86 14.26
N LEU A 117 9.89 -19.07 13.18
CA LEU A 117 9.64 -19.60 11.84
C LEU A 117 10.80 -20.48 11.34
N ILE A 118 12.04 -20.07 11.58
CA ILE A 118 13.23 -20.87 11.23
C ILE A 118 13.25 -22.19 12.00
N ILE A 119 12.92 -22.17 13.31
CA ILE A 119 12.85 -23.38 14.15
C ILE A 119 11.76 -24.32 13.64
N ILE A 120 10.58 -23.79 13.31
CA ILE A 120 9.48 -24.59 12.74
C ILE A 120 9.88 -25.19 11.40
N LEU A 121 10.49 -24.42 10.50
CA LEU A 121 10.96 -24.92 9.20
C LEU A 121 12.01 -26.02 9.36
N PHE A 122 12.98 -25.84 10.24
CA PHE A 122 14.00 -26.85 10.53
C PHE A 122 13.38 -28.12 11.16
N GLY A 123 12.42 -27.95 12.07
CA GLY A 123 11.66 -29.05 12.65
C GLY A 123 10.84 -29.82 11.61
N CYS A 124 10.19 -29.11 10.68
CA CYS A 124 9.47 -29.68 9.56
C CYS A 124 10.40 -30.48 8.63
N GLU A 125 11.56 -29.94 8.27
CA GLU A 125 12.55 -30.65 7.45
C GLU A 125 13.06 -31.91 8.14
N ARG A 126 13.42 -31.82 9.42
CA ARG A 126 13.92 -32.96 10.20
C ARG A 126 12.88 -34.08 10.29
N THR A 127 11.62 -33.72 10.53
CA THR A 127 10.51 -34.67 10.60
C THR A 127 10.24 -35.30 9.23
N ALA A 128 10.27 -34.52 8.16
CA ALA A 128 10.12 -35.04 6.79
C ALA A 128 11.24 -36.03 6.42
N ARG A 129 12.51 -35.75 6.77
CA ARG A 129 13.63 -36.68 6.58
C ARG A 129 13.44 -37.97 7.38
N SER A 130 13.00 -37.88 8.63
CA SER A 130 12.73 -39.06 9.46
C SER A 130 11.63 -39.95 8.87
N ARG A 131 10.56 -39.36 8.31
CA ARG A 131 9.49 -40.12 7.63
C ARG A 131 10.00 -40.82 6.37
N ARG A 132 10.88 -40.19 5.59
CA ARG A 132 11.49 -40.80 4.39
C ARG A 132 12.33 -42.03 4.75
N ILE A 133 13.17 -41.92 5.78
CA ILE A 133 13.99 -43.05 6.26
C ILE A 133 13.11 -44.21 6.71
N LYS A 134 12.05 -43.94 7.50
CA LYS A 134 11.13 -44.97 8.00
C LYS A 134 10.44 -45.74 6.86
N ARG A 135 9.99 -45.05 5.80
CA ARG A 135 9.39 -45.72 4.63
C ARG A 135 10.38 -46.63 3.90
N VAL A 136 11.63 -46.18 3.74
CA VAL A 136 12.68 -46.98 3.08
C VAL A 136 13.05 -48.20 3.93
N GLU A 137 13.15 -48.02 5.25
CA GLU A 137 13.40 -49.09 6.22
C GLU A 137 12.29 -50.15 6.20
N GLU A 138 11.02 -49.75 6.20
CA GLU A 138 9.86 -50.66 6.09
C GLU A 138 9.86 -51.44 4.76
N HIS A 139 10.20 -50.80 3.64
CA HIS A 139 10.33 -51.48 2.34
C HIS A 139 11.48 -52.49 2.31
N LEU A 140 12.63 -52.17 2.91
CA LEU A 140 13.80 -53.06 2.94
C LEU A 140 13.59 -54.25 3.88
N TYR A 141 12.91 -54.05 5.02
CA TYR A 141 12.50 -55.12 5.93
C TYR A 141 11.51 -56.08 5.26
N GLY A 142 10.55 -55.55 4.48
CA GLY A 142 9.63 -56.37 3.69
C GLY A 142 10.31 -57.25 2.61
N GLN A 143 11.53 -56.90 2.21
CA GLN A 143 12.39 -57.69 1.31
C GLN A 143 13.36 -58.63 2.06
N ASN A 144 13.20 -58.79 3.38
CA ASN A 144 14.06 -59.62 4.24
C ASN A 144 15.53 -59.15 4.33
N ILE A 145 15.80 -57.88 4.03
CA ILE A 145 17.14 -57.28 4.12
C ILE A 145 17.27 -56.58 5.47
N ILE A 146 18.16 -57.07 6.33
CA ILE A 146 18.46 -56.44 7.63
C ILE A 146 19.39 -55.25 7.37
N VAL A 147 18.84 -54.04 7.39
CA VAL A 147 19.59 -52.81 7.06
C VAL A 147 19.76 -51.91 8.28
N ASN A 148 20.97 -51.37 8.46
CA ASN A 148 21.27 -50.39 9.51
C ASN A 148 20.72 -49.00 9.15
N ARG A 149 19.88 -48.45 10.02
CA ARG A 149 19.26 -47.13 9.87
C ARG A 149 20.26 -45.98 9.64
N HIS A 150 21.47 -46.08 10.19
CA HIS A 150 22.54 -45.10 9.98
C HIS A 150 23.03 -45.10 8.53
N MET A 151 23.14 -46.29 7.92
CA MET A 151 23.53 -46.44 6.51
C MET A 151 22.48 -45.84 5.57
N ILE A 152 21.19 -46.09 5.83
CA ILE A 152 20.07 -45.49 5.08
C ILE A 152 20.13 -43.96 5.16
N SER A 153 20.36 -43.39 6.35
CA SER A 153 20.48 -41.94 6.51
C SER A 153 21.70 -41.35 5.78
N THR A 154 22.80 -42.11 5.68
CA THR A 154 24.03 -41.66 4.99
C THR A 154 23.80 -41.64 3.47
N ILE A 155 23.20 -42.71 2.92
CA ILE A 155 22.88 -42.81 1.48
C ILE A 155 21.86 -41.74 1.06
N LEU A 156 20.81 -41.52 1.86
CA LEU A 156 19.76 -40.53 1.54
C LEU A 156 20.21 -39.08 1.71
N ASN A 157 21.23 -38.80 2.52
CA ASN A 157 21.79 -37.46 2.72
C ASN A 157 23.00 -37.16 1.83
N THR A 158 23.63 -38.18 1.24
CA THR A 158 24.69 -38.00 0.26
C THR A 158 24.03 -37.47 -1.01
N LYS A 159 24.05 -36.14 -1.21
CA LYS A 159 23.75 -35.57 -2.52
C LYS A 159 24.70 -36.24 -3.53
N PRO A 160 24.22 -36.69 -4.70
CA PRO A 160 25.14 -37.11 -5.75
C PRO A 160 26.12 -35.97 -5.99
N LYS A 161 27.42 -36.26 -5.89
CA LYS A 161 28.41 -35.39 -6.53
C LYS A 161 28.04 -35.41 -8.00
N ASN A 162 27.63 -34.27 -8.54
CA ASN A 162 27.57 -34.08 -9.97
C ASN A 162 29.02 -34.15 -10.46
N ASP A 163 29.45 -35.33 -10.89
CA ASP A 163 30.56 -35.48 -11.83
C ASP A 163 29.97 -35.31 -13.24
N GLN A 164 29.97 -34.06 -13.73
CA GLN A 164 30.26 -33.64 -15.11
C GLN A 164 30.12 -32.11 -15.21
#